data_AF-A0A7Y3L0Q9-F1
#
_entry.id   AF-A0A7Y3L0Q9-F1
#
_cell.length_a   1.000
_cell.length_b   1.000
_cell.length_c   1.000
_cell.angle_alpha   90.00
_cell.angle_beta   90.00
_cell.angle_gamma   90.00
#
_symmetry.space_group_name_H-M   'P 1'
#
loop_
_entity.id
_entity.type
_entity.pdbx_description
1 polymer ?
#
loop_
_entity_poly.entity_id
_entity_poly.type
_entity_poly.pdbx_seq_one_letter_code
_entity_poly.pdbx_strand_id
1 'polypeptide(L)'
;MEILSEAEMTGLFELAVRDAGETEVETRSGGMTGRDVLVLLKVAAGWRGGAAELARELGLTAARTCLALERGRRVGLLDADKRLVQREALVEFFAHGLRFTLPADVRGGRTAPMDPAASAAAEGDERLGALLDLADIMRRDGPRERAAAARELARRLSAYSFS
;
A
#
# COMPACT_ATOMS: atom_id res chain seq x y z
N MET A 1 18.81 -24.97 11.24
CA MET A 1 18.22 -23.62 11.39
C MET A 1 16.72 -23.82 11.18
N GLU A 2 15.95 -23.93 12.26
CA GLU A 2 14.50 -24.09 12.17
C GLU A 2 13.90 -22.80 11.63
N ILE A 3 13.21 -22.90 10.49
CA ILE A 3 12.43 -21.81 9.94
C ILE A 3 11.16 -21.75 10.79
N LEU A 4 11.02 -20.69 11.57
CA LEU A 4 9.82 -20.45 12.38
C LEU A 4 8.58 -20.44 11.47
N SER A 5 7.53 -21.12 11.93
CA SER A 5 6.27 -21.19 11.18
C SER A 5 5.63 -19.80 11.05
N GLU A 6 4.79 -19.62 10.03
CA GLU A 6 4.09 -18.35 9.78
C GLU A 6 3.25 -17.88 10.99
N ALA A 7 2.70 -18.82 11.76
CA ALA A 7 1.96 -18.55 12.99
C ALA A 7 2.87 -18.04 14.13
N GLU A 8 4.07 -18.61 14.25
CA GLU A 8 5.08 -18.18 15.23
C GLU A 8 5.65 -16.80 14.88
N MET A 9 5.88 -16.53 13.59
CA MET A 9 6.28 -15.19 13.14
C MET A 9 5.20 -14.15 13.40
N THR A 10 3.93 -14.51 13.21
CA THR A 10 2.79 -13.62 13.52
C THR A 10 2.72 -13.33 15.03
N GLY A 11 2.90 -14.35 15.87
CA GLY A 11 2.89 -14.18 17.33
C GLY A 11 4.08 -13.37 17.86
N LEU A 12 5.28 -13.58 17.31
CA LEU A 12 6.46 -12.79 17.65
C LEU A 12 6.31 -11.32 17.20
N PHE A 13 5.65 -11.11 16.07
CA PHE A 13 5.40 -9.80 15.51
C PHE A 13 4.40 -8.98 16.35
N GLU A 14 3.28 -9.59 16.78
CA GLU A 14 2.33 -8.98 17.72
C GLU A 14 3.02 -8.54 19.03
N LEU A 15 3.97 -9.35 19.51
CA LEU A 15 4.77 -9.03 20.70
C LEU A 15 5.73 -7.84 20.44
N ALA A 16 6.40 -7.81 19.28
CA ALA A 16 7.33 -6.74 18.91
C ALA A 16 6.62 -5.40 18.68
N VAL A 17 5.37 -5.41 18.19
CA VAL A 17 4.54 -4.21 18.04
C VAL A 17 4.14 -3.62 19.40
N ARG A 18 3.89 -4.47 20.40
CA ARG A 18 3.59 -4.03 21.77
C ARG A 18 4.77 -3.30 22.44
N ASP A 19 6.00 -3.74 22.18
CA ASP A 19 7.20 -3.17 22.82
C ASP A 19 7.67 -1.84 22.19
N ALA A 20 7.23 -1.53 20.96
CA ALA A 20 7.76 -0.39 20.20
C ALA A 20 7.15 0.99 20.56
N GLY A 21 6.23 1.10 21.51
CA GLY A 21 5.71 2.40 21.98
C GLY A 21 5.11 3.29 20.89
N GLU A 22 4.70 2.73 19.75
CA GLU A 22 4.08 3.45 18.65
C GLU A 22 2.62 3.71 19.01
N THR A 23 2.29 5.00 19.21
CA THR A 23 0.97 5.54 19.54
C THR A 23 -0.21 4.67 19.09
N GLU A 24 -0.92 4.18 20.11
CA GLU A 24 -1.93 3.12 20.17
C GLU A 24 -3.25 3.38 19.40
N VAL A 25 -3.25 4.27 18.40
CA VAL A 25 -4.48 4.72 17.71
C VAL A 25 -4.67 4.07 16.33
N GLU A 26 -3.62 3.57 15.67
CA GLU A 26 -3.72 3.05 14.29
C GLU A 26 -3.91 1.52 14.18
N THR A 27 -3.78 0.77 15.28
CA THR A 27 -3.78 -0.72 15.27
C THR A 27 -5.13 -1.37 15.59
N ARG A 28 -6.22 -0.62 15.82
CA ARG A 28 -7.55 -1.19 16.10
C ARG A 28 -8.53 -1.23 14.92
N SER A 29 -8.19 -0.64 13.78
CA SER A 29 -9.04 -0.71 12.59
C SER A 29 -8.58 -1.84 11.68
N GLY A 30 -9.35 -2.91 11.57
CA GLY A 30 -9.10 -4.02 10.63
C GLY A 30 -9.24 -3.65 9.14
N GLY A 31 -9.14 -2.37 8.79
CA GLY A 31 -9.23 -1.83 7.43
C GLY A 31 -7.87 -1.56 6.82
N MET A 32 -7.85 -1.28 5.52
CA MET A 32 -6.64 -0.85 4.81
C MET A 32 -6.20 0.55 5.26
N THR A 33 -4.92 0.72 5.50
CA THR A 33 -4.29 2.00 5.85
C THR A 33 -3.62 2.64 4.63
N GLY A 34 -3.30 3.94 4.71
CA GLY A 34 -2.52 4.62 3.68
C GLY A 34 -1.15 3.97 3.45
N ARG A 35 -0.55 3.44 4.51
CA ARG A 35 0.68 2.65 4.48
C ARG A 35 0.52 1.34 3.71
N ASP A 36 -0.59 0.64 3.91
CA ASP A 36 -0.88 -0.59 3.17
C ASP A 36 -0.98 -0.30 1.67
N VAL A 37 -1.63 0.81 1.31
CA VAL A 37 -1.70 1.26 -0.09
C VAL A 37 -0.32 1.61 -0.65
N LEU A 38 0.54 2.31 0.10
CA LEU A 38 1.90 2.61 -0.33
C LEU A 38 2.69 1.34 -0.66
N VAL A 39 2.62 0.33 0.22
CA VAL A 39 3.25 -0.99 0.01
C VAL A 39 2.69 -1.68 -1.24
N LEU A 40 1.37 -1.72 -1.39
CA LEU A 40 0.71 -2.32 -2.56
C LEU A 40 1.14 -1.64 -3.87
N LEU A 41 1.21 -0.31 -3.88
CA LEU A 41 1.63 0.45 -5.06
C LEU A 41 3.09 0.21 -5.42
N LYS A 42 3.98 0.03 -4.43
CA LYS A 42 5.38 -0.32 -4.68
C LYS A 42 5.52 -1.71 -5.31
N VAL A 43 4.74 -2.68 -4.84
CA VAL A 43 4.66 -4.01 -5.48
C VAL A 43 4.14 -3.90 -6.92
N ALA A 44 3.09 -3.10 -7.14
CA ALA A 44 2.53 -2.81 -8.46
C ALA A 44 3.51 -2.06 -9.40
N ALA A 45 4.41 -1.24 -8.87
CA ALA A 45 5.44 -0.54 -9.64
C ALA A 45 6.53 -1.49 -10.20
N GLY A 46 6.54 -2.75 -9.75
CA GLY A 46 7.47 -3.77 -10.22
C GLY A 46 8.47 -4.25 -9.18
N TRP A 47 8.25 -3.96 -7.88
CA TRP A 47 9.14 -4.47 -6.84
C TRP A 47 9.16 -6.01 -6.80
N ARG A 48 10.36 -6.60 -6.76
CA ARG A 48 10.57 -8.07 -6.72
C ARG A 48 11.49 -8.54 -5.58
N GLY A 49 12.02 -7.62 -4.78
CA GLY A 49 12.88 -7.94 -3.64
C GLY A 49 12.12 -8.50 -2.43
N GLY A 50 12.85 -8.73 -1.34
CA GLY A 50 12.26 -9.25 -0.10
C GLY A 50 11.45 -8.21 0.68
N ALA A 51 10.61 -8.64 1.62
CA ALA A 51 9.83 -7.75 2.48
C ALA A 51 10.72 -6.82 3.35
N ALA A 52 11.89 -7.29 3.78
CA ALA A 52 12.84 -6.47 4.55
C ALA A 52 13.49 -5.37 3.70
N GLU A 53 13.82 -5.68 2.45
CA GLU A 53 14.36 -4.71 1.49
C GLU A 53 13.29 -3.68 1.10
N LEU A 54 12.05 -4.13 0.89
CA LEU A 54 10.90 -3.27 0.63
C LEU A 54 10.67 -2.28 1.78
N ALA A 55 10.75 -2.77 3.03
CA ALA A 55 10.63 -1.95 4.21
C ALA A 55 11.70 -0.86 4.24
N ARG A 56 12.97 -1.23 3.99
CA ARG A 56 14.09 -0.29 3.94
C ARG A 56 13.90 0.78 2.86
N GLU A 57 13.44 0.40 1.67
CA GLU A 57 13.26 1.33 0.56
C GLU A 57 12.10 2.30 0.81
N LEU A 58 11.02 1.84 1.44
CA LEU A 58 9.87 2.68 1.78
C LEU A 58 10.07 3.48 3.09
N GLY A 59 11.21 3.33 3.77
CA GLY A 59 11.43 3.94 5.09
C GLY A 59 10.48 3.40 6.17
N LEU A 60 10.00 2.16 6.02
CA LEU A 60 9.08 1.48 6.92
C LEU A 60 9.80 0.41 7.75
N THR A 61 9.15 -0.05 8.82
CA THR A 61 9.61 -1.22 9.57
C THR A 61 9.23 -2.51 8.85
N ALA A 62 10.06 -3.57 8.99
CA ALA A 62 9.81 -4.88 8.39
C ALA A 62 8.45 -5.44 8.84
N ALA A 63 8.25 -5.39 10.15
CA ALA A 63 6.98 -5.43 10.87
C ALA A 63 5.76 -4.91 10.09
N ARG A 64 5.69 -3.59 9.88
CA ARG A 64 4.55 -2.93 9.22
C ARG A 64 4.40 -3.37 7.75
N THR A 65 5.51 -3.59 7.08
CA THR A 65 5.53 -4.03 5.68
C THR A 65 4.95 -5.44 5.54
N CYS A 66 5.35 -6.37 6.40
CA CYS A 66 4.78 -7.72 6.44
C CYS A 66 3.27 -7.69 6.69
N LEU A 67 2.82 -6.83 7.61
CA LEU A 67 1.39 -6.70 7.92
C LEU A 67 0.59 -6.16 6.74
N ALA A 68 1.13 -5.16 6.03
CA ALA A 68 0.55 -4.61 4.81
C ALA A 68 0.43 -5.66 3.69
N LEU A 69 1.50 -6.42 3.46
CA LEU A 69 1.52 -7.51 2.47
C LEU A 69 0.49 -8.60 2.84
N GLU A 70 0.40 -8.97 4.12
CA GLU A 70 -0.56 -9.97 4.57
C GLU A 70 -2.00 -9.49 4.44
N ARG A 71 -2.29 -8.23 4.77
CA ARG A 71 -3.61 -7.63 4.53
C ARG A 71 -3.96 -7.65 3.06
N GLY A 72 -3.02 -7.23 2.20
CA GLY A 72 -3.18 -7.23 0.74
C GLY A 72 -3.54 -8.61 0.19
N ARG A 73 -2.81 -9.64 0.62
CA ARG A 73 -3.10 -11.04 0.28
C ARG A 73 -4.46 -11.48 0.79
N ARG A 74 -4.78 -11.19 2.05
CA ARG A 74 -6.02 -11.63 2.71
C ARG A 74 -7.27 -11.07 2.02
N VAL A 75 -7.23 -9.85 1.49
CA VAL A 75 -8.35 -9.23 0.77
C VAL A 75 -8.32 -9.49 -0.74
N GLY A 76 -7.37 -10.28 -1.24
CA GLY A 76 -7.25 -10.63 -2.66
C GLY A 76 -6.67 -9.52 -3.55
N LEU A 77 -5.97 -8.53 -2.98
CA LEU A 77 -5.23 -7.52 -3.76
C LEU A 77 -3.83 -8.00 -4.15
N LEU A 78 -3.29 -8.98 -3.44
CA LEU A 78 -2.03 -9.66 -3.77
C LEU A 78 -2.26 -11.14 -4.03
N ASP A 79 -1.34 -11.73 -4.80
CA ASP A 79 -1.22 -13.17 -4.97
C ASP A 79 -0.79 -13.88 -3.66
N ALA A 80 -0.84 -15.22 -3.67
CA ALA A 80 -0.51 -16.03 -2.50
C ALA A 80 0.91 -15.77 -1.97
N ASP A 81 1.85 -15.50 -2.88
CA ASP A 81 3.26 -15.25 -2.57
C ASP A 81 3.56 -13.80 -2.17
N LYS A 82 2.56 -12.90 -2.18
CA LYS A 82 2.70 -11.47 -1.82
C LYS A 82 3.65 -10.71 -2.73
N ARG A 83 3.80 -11.15 -3.98
CA ARG A 83 4.75 -10.62 -4.99
C ARG A 83 4.09 -9.94 -6.16
N LEU A 84 2.85 -10.29 -6.47
CA LEU A 84 2.10 -9.75 -7.59
C LEU A 84 0.78 -9.17 -7.12
N VAL A 85 0.42 -8.03 -7.71
CA VAL A 85 -0.85 -7.39 -7.49
C VAL A 85 -1.90 -7.96 -8.45
N GLN A 86 -3.08 -8.25 -7.91
CA GLN A 86 -4.28 -8.55 -8.70
C GLN A 86 -4.82 -7.24 -9.28
N ARG A 87 -4.48 -6.97 -10.54
CA ARG A 87 -4.64 -5.63 -11.14
C ARG A 87 -6.09 -5.19 -11.20
N GLU A 88 -6.97 -6.10 -11.62
CA GLU A 88 -8.40 -5.86 -11.75
C GLU A 88 -8.99 -5.51 -10.38
N ALA A 89 -8.65 -6.30 -9.36
CA ALA A 89 -9.09 -6.07 -7.99
C ALA A 89 -8.54 -4.74 -7.42
N LEU A 90 -7.27 -4.42 -7.69
CA LEU A 90 -6.67 -3.15 -7.26
C LEU A 90 -7.35 -1.95 -7.91
N VAL A 91 -7.58 -1.99 -9.22
CA VAL A 91 -8.25 -0.91 -9.97
C VAL A 91 -9.68 -0.74 -9.47
N GLU A 92 -10.42 -1.83 -9.27
CA GLU A 92 -11.79 -1.79 -8.75
C GLU A 92 -11.83 -1.20 -7.34
N PHE A 93 -10.95 -1.67 -6.44
CA PHE A 93 -10.83 -1.14 -5.09
C PHE A 93 -10.48 0.36 -5.10
N PHE A 94 -9.57 0.81 -5.97
CA PHE A 94 -9.16 2.22 -6.01
C PHE A 94 -10.25 3.12 -6.58
N ALA A 95 -10.94 2.67 -7.64
CA ALA A 95 -12.00 3.43 -8.27
C ALA A 95 -13.24 3.61 -7.37
N HIS A 96 -13.53 2.61 -6.52
CA HIS A 96 -14.79 2.55 -5.79
C HIS A 96 -14.63 2.65 -4.27
N GLY A 97 -13.61 2.03 -3.70
CA GLY A 97 -13.41 1.88 -2.25
C GLY A 97 -12.47 2.91 -1.62
N LEU A 98 -11.39 3.30 -2.32
CA LEU A 98 -10.30 4.07 -1.73
C LEU A 98 -10.75 5.38 -1.06
N ARG A 99 -11.65 6.15 -1.69
CA ARG A 99 -12.19 7.40 -1.11
C ARG A 99 -12.94 7.22 0.21
N PHE A 100 -13.45 6.02 0.48
CA PHE A 100 -14.23 5.72 1.69
C PHE A 100 -13.37 5.09 2.78
N THR A 101 -12.40 4.28 2.39
CA THR A 101 -11.47 3.64 3.33
C THR A 101 -10.39 4.62 3.80
N LEU A 102 -9.93 5.49 2.90
CA LEU A 102 -8.91 6.49 3.13
C LEU A 102 -9.43 7.83 2.59
N PRO A 103 -10.34 8.54 3.27
CA PRO A 103 -10.79 9.84 2.78
C PRO A 103 -9.64 10.85 2.75
N ALA A 104 -9.65 11.75 1.77
CA ALA A 104 -8.72 12.88 1.74
C ALA A 104 -9.03 13.83 2.91
N ASP A 105 -8.12 13.95 3.87
CA ASP A 105 -8.21 14.99 4.90
C ASP A 105 -7.71 16.32 4.31
N VAL A 106 -8.62 17.29 4.23
CA VAL A 106 -8.33 18.64 3.73
C VAL A 106 -8.30 19.59 4.92
N ARG A 107 -7.10 19.90 5.41
CA ARG A 107 -6.90 20.88 6.49
C ARG A 107 -6.25 22.14 5.93
N GLY A 108 -6.90 23.28 6.12
CA GLY A 108 -6.36 24.58 5.71
C GLY A 108 -6.06 24.70 4.21
N GLY A 109 -6.86 24.05 3.35
CA GLY A 109 -6.70 24.11 1.89
C GLY A 109 -5.58 23.23 1.32
N ARG A 110 -4.92 22.41 2.16
CA ARG A 110 -3.94 21.41 1.72
C ARG A 110 -4.49 20.00 1.94
N THR A 111 -4.38 19.16 0.94
CA THR A 111 -4.69 17.73 1.06
C THR A 111 -3.53 17.03 1.75
N ALA A 112 -3.79 16.33 2.86
CA ALA A 112 -2.78 15.51 3.50
C ALA A 112 -2.36 14.36 2.56
N PRO A 113 -1.06 13.97 2.51
CA PRO A 113 -0.62 12.83 1.70
C PRO A 113 -1.31 11.54 2.16
N MET A 114 -1.33 10.52 1.29
CA MET A 114 -1.91 9.22 1.61
C MET A 114 -1.18 8.52 2.76
N ASP A 115 0.14 8.61 2.78
CA ASP A 115 1.01 8.22 3.90
C ASP A 115 2.14 9.24 4.02
N PRO A 116 2.60 9.59 5.25
CA PRO A 116 3.73 10.51 5.42
C PRO A 116 5.02 10.07 4.69
N ALA A 117 5.24 8.77 4.52
CA ALA A 117 6.40 8.23 3.81
C ALA A 117 6.25 8.27 2.28
N ALA A 118 5.07 8.53 1.73
CA ALA A 118 4.79 8.38 0.31
C ALA A 118 5.69 9.26 -0.58
N SER A 119 5.87 10.54 -0.22
CA SER A 119 6.72 11.46 -1.00
C SER A 119 8.18 11.04 -1.01
N ALA A 120 8.71 10.62 0.15
CA ALA A 120 10.09 10.17 0.26
C ALA A 120 10.30 8.83 -0.47
N ALA A 121 9.34 7.91 -0.37
CA ALA A 121 9.38 6.63 -1.07
C ALA A 121 9.32 6.75 -2.59
N ALA A 122 8.64 7.79 -3.11
CA ALA A 122 8.55 8.07 -4.54
C ALA A 122 9.79 8.81 -5.09
N GLU A 123 10.70 9.27 -4.24
CA GLU A 123 11.88 10.01 -4.67
C GLU A 123 12.79 9.12 -5.53
N GLY A 124 12.95 9.49 -6.80
CA GLY A 124 13.69 8.68 -7.77
C GLY A 124 12.95 7.44 -8.30
N ASP A 125 11.73 7.17 -7.85
CA ASP A 125 10.86 6.11 -8.38
C ASP A 125 9.66 6.71 -9.12
N GLU A 126 9.86 7.01 -10.41
CA GLU A 126 8.83 7.59 -11.28
C GLU A 126 7.58 6.70 -11.39
N ARG A 127 7.75 5.38 -11.31
CA ARG A 127 6.62 4.44 -11.43
C ARG A 127 5.76 4.56 -10.19
N LEU A 128 6.35 4.48 -9.00
CA LEU A 128 5.63 4.63 -7.74
C LEU A 128 4.99 6.02 -7.63
N GLY A 129 5.73 7.08 -7.94
CA GLY A 129 5.21 8.45 -7.89
C GLY A 129 3.95 8.63 -8.74
N ALA A 130 3.98 8.16 -9.98
CA ALA A 130 2.81 8.26 -10.85
C ALA A 130 1.61 7.41 -10.37
N LEU A 131 1.86 6.26 -9.73
CA LEU A 131 0.79 5.46 -9.15
C LEU A 131 0.17 6.14 -7.92
N LEU A 132 0.98 6.79 -7.08
CA LEU A 132 0.52 7.57 -5.93
C LEU A 132 -0.33 8.76 -6.38
N ASP A 133 0.07 9.48 -7.42
CA ASP A 133 -0.70 10.60 -7.97
C ASP A 133 -2.11 10.15 -8.44
N LEU A 134 -2.19 9.01 -9.12
CA LEU A 134 -3.46 8.44 -9.54
C LEU A 134 -4.32 8.03 -8.34
N ALA A 135 -3.71 7.44 -7.32
CA ALA A 135 -4.39 7.08 -6.09
C ALA A 135 -4.95 8.31 -5.37
N ASP A 136 -4.20 9.40 -5.32
CA ASP A 136 -4.66 10.66 -4.75
C ASP A 136 -5.79 11.31 -5.55
N ILE A 137 -5.75 11.24 -6.89
CA ILE A 137 -6.88 11.67 -7.73
C ILE A 137 -8.14 10.89 -7.37
N MET A 138 -8.04 9.55 -7.28
CA MET A 138 -9.19 8.70 -6.94
C MET A 138 -9.69 8.91 -5.51
N ARG A 139 -8.82 9.38 -4.61
CA ARG A 139 -9.17 9.70 -3.23
C ARG A 139 -9.91 11.05 -3.09
N ARG A 140 -9.55 12.05 -3.89
CA ARG A 140 -10.00 13.45 -3.71
C ARG A 140 -11.01 13.94 -4.74
N ASP A 141 -10.93 13.46 -5.97
CA ASP A 141 -11.59 14.09 -7.11
C ASP A 141 -12.97 13.47 -7.44
N GLY A 142 -13.68 14.15 -8.34
CA GLY A 142 -15.03 13.80 -8.78
C GLY A 142 -15.11 12.47 -9.56
N PRO A 143 -16.34 12.00 -9.87
CA PRO A 143 -16.53 10.74 -10.59
C PRO A 143 -15.82 10.67 -11.94
N ARG A 144 -15.69 11.79 -12.67
CA ARG A 144 -15.09 11.82 -14.01
C ARG A 144 -13.57 11.65 -13.94
N GLU A 145 -12.93 12.42 -13.08
CA GLU A 145 -11.50 12.42 -12.83
C GLU A 145 -11.06 11.06 -12.28
N ARG A 146 -11.83 10.52 -11.33
CA ARG A 146 -11.60 9.18 -10.78
C ARG A 146 -11.71 8.08 -11.83
N ALA A 147 -12.71 8.14 -12.70
CA ALA A 147 -12.83 7.17 -13.79
C ALA A 147 -11.66 7.28 -14.80
N ALA A 148 -11.17 8.50 -15.05
CA ALA A 148 -9.98 8.70 -15.89
C ALA A 148 -8.71 8.15 -15.22
N ALA A 149 -8.50 8.43 -13.94
CA ALA A 149 -7.38 7.92 -13.17
C ALA A 149 -7.39 6.39 -13.06
N ALA A 150 -8.56 5.76 -12.87
CA ALA A 150 -8.70 4.31 -12.84
C ALA A 150 -8.32 3.65 -14.18
N ARG A 151 -8.73 4.23 -15.31
CA ARG A 151 -8.33 3.76 -16.64
C ARG A 151 -6.82 3.87 -16.85
N GLU A 152 -6.24 4.98 -16.43
CA GLU A 152 -4.80 5.21 -16.53
C GLU A 152 -4.00 4.28 -15.61
N LEU A 153 -4.49 4.00 -14.40
CA LEU A 153 -3.91 3.02 -13.49
C LEU A 153 -3.89 1.63 -14.16
N ALA A 154 -5.02 1.17 -14.69
CA ALA A 154 -5.12 -0.12 -15.37
C ALA A 154 -4.13 -0.25 -16.55
N ARG A 155 -4.00 0.83 -17.34
CA ARG A 155 -3.04 0.89 -18.45
C ARG A 155 -1.59 0.74 -17.96
N ARG A 156 -1.21 1.44 -16.89
CA ARG A 156 0.15 1.39 -16.33
C ARG A 156 0.49 0.05 -15.71
N LEU A 157 -0.41 -0.53 -14.91
CA LEU A 157 -0.21 -1.85 -14.31
C LEU A 157 -0.03 -2.93 -15.38
N SER A 158 -0.70 -2.77 -16.52
CA SER A 158 -0.53 -3.65 -17.68
C SER A 158 0.86 -3.54 -18.32
N ALA A 159 1.42 -2.33 -18.39
CA ALA A 159 2.77 -2.11 -18.91
C ALA A 159 3.86 -2.59 -17.94
N TYR A 160 3.69 -2.42 -16.63
CA TYR A 160 4.71 -2.75 -15.63
C TYR A 160 4.89 -4.25 -15.39
N SER A 161 3.98 -5.06 -15.89
CA SER A 161 4.02 -6.50 -15.64
C SER A 161 4.90 -7.29 -16.60
N PHE A 162 5.44 -6.62 -17.61
CA PHE A 162 6.36 -7.19 -18.61
C PHE A 162 7.77 -6.60 -18.52
N SER A 163 8.09 -5.86 -17.45
CA SER A 163 9.36 -5.17 -17.26
C SER A 163 10.11 -5.64 -16.02
#